data_AF-A0A6A6I1F5-F1
#
_entry.id   AF-A0A6A6I1F5-F1
#
_cell.length_a   1.000
_cell.length_b   1.000
_cell.length_c   1.000
_cell.angle_alpha   90.00
_cell.angle_beta   90.00
_cell.angle_gamma   90.00
#
_symmetry.space_group_name_H-M   'P 1'
#
loop_
_entity.id
_entity.type
_entity.pdbx_description
1 polymer ?
#
loop_
_entity_poly.entity_id
_entity_poly.type
_entity_poly.pdbx_seq_one_letter_code
_entity_poly.pdbx_strand_id
1 'polypeptide(L)'
;MKSIDLFLDVTYQAPLDSIQEHEAANGSTIYSCPFFFIVPLGTEYPNHDKPLLCRVLPPSFEISDPHSESLSVTYELHTVVHYHEAHAIDGGTPGKTEMTRVIKFLPFSEVGPPTHIASFPGEFNIEVTSSIRKHTLASHLGTFTLRTSEPLPLAYSQYEKRASTECALSIIAHASHELPRLRAISLEVKPAIKVKTFYSAEPITCLPKRTFLAENALIRLREDVIKLGRETYTQLEWGKVSGPVNDKPPAYEEATGYNAQNRSTTESNLARDRKNILRTSIQVPVRPPVTLPPTFCGSLITRSYSLLLRMRVFGVHAQRISLEVPLQVVYLRATPSRVEVVHDPESMSCIGASAILAQDDVLPVYDG
;
A
#
# COMPACT_ATOMS: atom_id res chain seq x y z
N MET A 1 -14.33 25.94 5.52
CA MET A 1 -14.92 25.31 6.72
C MET A 1 -14.39 23.88 6.70
N LYS A 2 -13.53 23.46 7.65
CA LYS A 2 -12.97 22.10 7.63
C LYS A 2 -14.10 21.12 7.97
N SER A 3 -14.47 20.24 7.05
CA SER A 3 -15.37 19.12 7.38
C SER A 3 -14.59 18.14 8.26
N ILE A 4 -15.15 17.78 9.41
CA ILE A 4 -14.61 16.74 10.28
C ILE A 4 -15.61 15.60 10.21
N ASP A 5 -15.27 14.55 9.48
CA ASP A 5 -16.10 13.36 9.38
C ASP A 5 -15.58 12.32 10.37
N LEU A 6 -16.39 12.02 11.38
CA LEU A 6 -16.09 11.05 12.42
C LEU A 6 -16.42 9.64 11.93
N PHE A 7 -15.45 8.73 11.99
CA PHE A 7 -15.63 7.33 11.55
C PHE A 7 -15.40 6.31 12.66
N LEU A 8 -14.94 6.73 13.84
CA LEU A 8 -14.76 5.90 15.02
C LEU A 8 -14.96 6.74 16.28
N ASP A 9 -15.89 6.33 17.13
CA ASP A 9 -16.08 6.87 18.48
C ASP A 9 -16.22 5.69 19.45
N VAL A 10 -15.33 5.62 20.44
CA VAL A 10 -15.33 4.57 21.46
C VAL A 10 -15.28 5.26 22.81
N THR A 11 -16.37 5.14 23.56
CA THR A 11 -16.47 5.70 24.91
C THR A 11 -16.18 4.62 25.94
N TYR A 12 -15.29 4.92 26.88
CA TYR A 12 -15.01 4.09 28.05
C TYR A 12 -15.23 4.92 29.32
N GLN A 13 -15.99 4.37 30.26
CA GLN A 13 -16.18 4.97 31.58
C GLN A 13 -15.43 4.14 32.61
N ALA A 14 -14.43 4.75 33.26
CA ALA A 14 -13.67 4.10 34.30
C ALA A 14 -14.54 3.85 35.55
N PRO A 15 -14.52 2.63 36.12
CA PRO A 15 -15.11 2.38 37.42
C PRO A 15 -14.37 3.18 38.50
N LEU A 16 -15.08 3.85 39.40
CA LEU A 16 -14.46 4.64 40.48
C LEU A 16 -13.55 3.76 41.37
N ASP A 17 -13.90 2.49 41.54
CA ASP A 17 -13.16 1.53 42.35
C ASP A 17 -11.80 1.12 41.73
N SER A 18 -11.54 1.50 40.48
CA SER A 18 -10.26 1.24 39.78
C SER A 18 -9.23 2.36 39.94
N ILE A 19 -9.62 3.48 40.56
CA ILE A 19 -8.76 4.64 40.75
C ILE A 19 -7.74 4.35 41.86
N GLN A 20 -6.46 4.42 41.50
CA GLN A 20 -5.34 4.30 42.43
C GLN A 20 -4.92 5.69 42.91
N GLU A 21 -4.77 5.85 44.22
CA GLU A 21 -4.35 7.10 44.85
C GLU A 21 -2.88 7.01 45.29
N HIS A 22 -2.10 8.03 44.96
CA HIS A 22 -0.71 8.15 45.38
C HIS A 22 -0.41 9.57 45.85
N GLU A 23 0.23 9.72 47.00
CA GLU A 23 0.78 11.02 47.41
C GLU A 23 2.10 11.29 46.70
N ALA A 24 2.22 12.46 46.06
CA ALA A 24 3.46 12.92 45.47
C ALA A 24 4.34 13.64 46.50
N ALA A 25 5.64 13.71 46.24
CA ALA A 25 6.63 14.31 47.15
C ALA A 25 6.42 15.81 47.46
N ASN A 26 5.61 16.50 46.66
CA ASN A 26 5.21 17.89 46.85
C ASN A 26 3.92 18.04 47.70
N GLY A 27 3.36 16.95 48.23
CA GLY A 27 2.11 16.93 48.98
C GLY A 27 0.83 16.94 48.13
N SER A 28 0.92 16.79 46.80
CA SER A 28 -0.27 16.66 45.95
C SER A 28 -0.71 15.20 45.83
N THR A 29 -2.01 14.94 45.85
CA THR A 29 -2.60 13.64 45.53
C THR A 29 -2.63 13.41 44.01
N ILE A 30 -2.13 12.27 43.56
CA ILE A 30 -2.18 11.78 42.18
C ILE A 30 -3.18 10.63 42.12
N TYR A 31 -4.18 10.78 41.25
CA TYR A 31 -5.11 9.71 40.91
C TYR A 31 -4.69 9.08 39.59
N SER A 32 -4.58 7.75 39.57
CA SER A 32 -4.21 6.96 38.40
C SER A 32 -5.34 6.01 38.05
N CYS A 33 -5.78 6.04 36.79
CA CYS A 33 -6.83 5.19 36.28
C CYS A 33 -6.29 4.39 35.09
N PRO A 34 -5.89 3.11 35.28
CA PRO A 34 -5.49 2.27 34.17
C PRO A 34 -6.71 1.95 33.30
N PHE A 35 -6.54 2.02 31.98
CA PHE A 35 -7.58 1.63 31.03
C PHE A 35 -6.93 0.91 29.85
N PHE A 36 -7.71 0.07 29.19
CA PHE A 36 -7.36 -0.50 27.90
C PHE A 36 -8.59 -0.46 27.00
N PHE A 37 -8.36 -0.40 25.70
CA PHE A 37 -9.41 -0.51 24.70
C PHE A 37 -8.86 -1.26 23.49
N ILE A 38 -9.76 -1.92 22.77
CA ILE A 38 -9.42 -2.63 21.55
C ILE A 38 -9.87 -1.75 20.40
N VAL A 39 -8.92 -1.38 19.54
CA VAL A 39 -9.23 -0.70 18.29
C VAL A 39 -9.97 -1.70 17.39
N PRO A 40 -11.22 -1.41 16.95
CA PRO A 40 -11.95 -2.33 16.11
C PRO A 40 -11.23 -2.51 14.77
N LEU A 41 -11.48 -3.62 14.08
CA LEU A 41 -10.86 -3.85 12.78
C LEU A 41 -11.25 -2.76 11.76
N GLY A 42 -12.48 -2.25 11.85
CA GLY A 42 -13.09 -1.31 10.91
C GLY A 42 -14.18 -0.43 11.53
N THR A 43 -14.78 0.41 10.69
CA THR A 43 -15.79 1.41 11.07
C THR A 43 -17.23 0.92 10.93
N GLU A 44 -17.45 -0.26 10.36
CA GLU A 44 -18.79 -0.74 10.00
C GLU A 44 -19.04 -2.14 10.54
N TYR A 45 -20.27 -2.35 11.03
CA TYR A 45 -20.83 -3.69 11.28
C TYR A 45 -20.70 -4.55 10.01
N PRO A 46 -20.63 -5.88 10.11
CA PRO A 46 -20.44 -6.78 8.96
C PRO A 46 -21.64 -6.76 7.99
N ASN A 47 -21.80 -5.68 7.23
CA ASN A 47 -22.55 -5.72 5.99
C ASN A 47 -21.70 -6.51 4.98
N HIS A 48 -22.25 -7.64 4.55
CA HIS A 48 -21.56 -8.60 3.70
C HIS A 48 -21.12 -8.03 2.34
N ASP A 49 -21.66 -6.87 1.94
CA ASP A 49 -21.49 -6.31 0.62
C ASP A 49 -20.17 -5.55 0.40
N LYS A 50 -19.44 -5.18 1.48
CA LYS A 50 -18.17 -4.45 1.33
C LYS A 50 -16.98 -5.38 1.19
N PRO A 51 -16.02 -5.11 0.27
CA PRO A 51 -14.76 -5.84 0.19
C PRO A 51 -14.03 -5.82 1.53
N LEU A 52 -13.43 -6.95 1.95
CA LEU A 52 -12.68 -7.05 3.21
C LEU A 52 -11.61 -5.96 3.37
N LEU A 53 -10.93 -5.61 2.27
CA LEU A 53 -9.91 -4.55 2.23
C LEU A 53 -10.46 -3.16 2.59
N CYS A 54 -11.77 -2.94 2.38
CA CYS A 54 -12.47 -1.69 2.67
C CYS A 54 -13.09 -1.65 4.08
N ARG A 55 -12.88 -2.71 4.88
CA ARG A 55 -13.37 -2.81 6.26
C ARG A 55 -12.28 -2.53 7.28
N VAL A 56 -11.11 -2.03 6.87
CA VAL A 56 -9.99 -1.79 7.79
C VAL A 56 -9.92 -0.31 8.14
N LEU A 57 -9.62 -0.01 9.40
CA LEU A 57 -9.34 1.36 9.81
C LEU A 57 -8.14 1.95 9.05
N PRO A 58 -8.26 3.17 8.52
CA PRO A 58 -7.15 3.81 7.81
C PRO A 58 -5.97 4.09 8.75
N PRO A 59 -4.71 4.01 8.29
CA PRO A 59 -3.57 4.49 9.08
C PRO A 59 -3.72 5.99 9.39
N SER A 60 -3.08 6.45 10.47
CA SER A 60 -2.80 7.86 10.65
C SER A 60 -1.90 8.35 9.53
N PHE A 61 -2.31 9.42 8.84
CA PHE A 61 -1.45 10.13 7.91
C PHE A 61 -1.92 11.57 7.74
N GLU A 62 -1.03 12.40 7.22
CA GLU A 62 -1.31 13.78 6.86
C GLU A 62 -0.74 14.05 5.48
N ILE A 63 -1.53 14.68 4.62
CA ILE A 63 -1.08 15.23 3.34
C ILE A 63 -1.29 16.74 3.37
N SER A 64 -0.22 17.46 3.64
CA SER A 64 -0.19 18.92 3.54
C SER A 64 0.20 19.33 2.11
N ASP A 65 -0.56 20.24 1.51
CA ASP A 65 -0.16 20.99 0.31
C ASP A 65 -0.27 22.48 0.65
N PRO A 66 0.73 23.32 0.36
CA PRO A 66 0.57 24.76 0.48
C PRO A 66 -0.57 25.35 -0.38
N HIS A 67 -1.04 24.66 -1.43
CA HIS A 67 -2.04 25.16 -2.37
C HIS A 67 -3.41 24.47 -2.27
N SER A 68 -3.58 23.51 -1.36
CA SER A 68 -4.82 22.72 -1.23
C SER A 68 -5.18 22.47 0.22
N GLU A 69 -6.40 22.01 0.46
CA GLU A 69 -6.84 21.60 1.79
C GLU A 69 -5.99 20.41 2.29
N SER A 70 -5.56 20.49 3.54
CA SER A 70 -4.87 19.41 4.23
C SER A 70 -5.82 18.23 4.39
N LEU A 71 -5.41 17.04 3.97
CA LEU A 71 -6.15 15.81 4.19
C LEU A 71 -5.43 14.98 5.24
N SER A 72 -6.11 14.63 6.32
CA SER A 72 -5.50 13.88 7.41
C SER A 72 -6.47 12.87 8.02
N VAL A 73 -5.91 11.78 8.51
CA VAL A 73 -6.57 10.82 9.38
C VAL A 73 -5.86 10.88 10.73
N THR A 74 -6.60 11.30 11.76
CA THR A 74 -6.08 11.47 13.11
C THR A 74 -6.91 10.62 14.07
N TYR A 75 -6.23 9.91 14.96
CA TYR A 75 -6.87 9.20 16.07
C TYR A 75 -6.55 9.95 17.34
N GLU A 76 -7.57 10.21 18.15
CA GLU A 76 -7.43 11.02 19.36
C GLU A 76 -8.03 10.26 20.53
N LEU A 77 -7.28 10.23 21.63
CA LEU A 77 -7.79 9.86 22.94
C LEU A 77 -8.25 11.13 23.63
N HIS A 78 -9.57 11.25 23.81
CA HIS A 78 -10.17 12.33 24.55
C HIS A 78 -10.52 11.84 25.96
N THR A 79 -9.97 12.48 26.97
CA THR A 79 -10.21 12.15 28.39
C THR A 79 -10.97 13.30 29.03
N VAL A 80 -12.10 12.96 29.67
CA VAL A 80 -12.94 13.91 30.39
C VAL A 80 -13.01 13.47 31.84
N VAL A 81 -12.68 14.37 32.77
CA VAL A 81 -12.78 14.14 34.21
C VAL A 81 -13.81 15.10 34.78
N HIS A 82 -14.84 14.53 35.40
CA HIS A 82 -15.84 15.25 36.17
C HIS A 82 -15.51 15.14 37.65
N TYR A 83 -15.54 16.26 38.38
CA TYR A 83 -15.21 16.29 39.80
C TYR A 83 -16.13 17.25 40.57
N HIS A 84 -16.28 17.00 41.87
CA HIS A 84 -16.98 17.88 42.78
C HIS A 84 -15.99 18.41 43.83
N GLU A 85 -16.03 19.72 44.09
CA GLU A 85 -15.27 20.28 45.20
C GLU A 85 -15.94 19.94 46.53
N ALA A 86 -15.18 19.36 47.46
CA ALA A 86 -15.68 18.91 48.76
C ALA A 86 -16.29 20.02 49.64
N HIS A 87 -16.02 21.29 49.32
CA HIS A 87 -16.51 22.46 50.06
C HIS A 87 -17.48 23.32 49.26
N ALA A 88 -17.98 22.84 48.12
CA ALA A 88 -19.05 23.52 47.41
C ALA A 88 -20.33 23.47 48.27
N ILE A 89 -20.83 24.66 48.63
CA ILE A 89 -22.14 24.81 49.28
C ILE A 89 -23.19 24.15 48.38
N ASP A 90 -24.10 23.38 48.99
CA ASP A 90 -25.14 22.57 48.35
C ASP A 90 -25.73 23.30 47.12
N GLY A 91 -25.43 22.78 45.91
CA GLY A 91 -25.76 23.42 44.63
C GLY A 91 -24.57 23.87 43.74
N GLY A 92 -23.32 23.61 44.12
CA GLY A 92 -22.16 23.90 43.28
C GLY A 92 -22.12 23.07 41.98
N THR A 93 -21.88 23.75 40.85
CA THR A 93 -21.76 23.10 39.53
C THR A 93 -20.57 22.14 39.52
N PRO A 94 -20.72 20.88 39.06
CA PRO A 94 -19.61 19.96 38.91
C PRO A 94 -18.50 20.58 38.05
N GLY A 95 -17.27 20.47 38.54
CA GLY A 95 -16.08 20.79 37.76
C GLY A 95 -15.89 19.79 36.63
N LYS A 96 -15.33 20.27 35.52
CA LYS A 96 -15.01 19.46 34.34
C LYS A 96 -13.63 19.85 33.83
N THR A 97 -12.77 18.87 33.60
CA THR A 97 -11.49 19.06 32.92
C THR A 97 -11.36 18.06 31.78
N GLU A 98 -10.70 18.48 30.71
CA GLU A 98 -10.57 17.72 29.47
C GLU A 98 -9.12 17.71 29.00
N MET A 99 -8.69 16.59 28.43
CA MET A 99 -7.38 16.42 27.84
C MET A 99 -7.47 15.57 26.58
N THR A 100 -6.78 15.99 25.52
CA THR A 100 -6.72 15.25 24.26
C THR A 100 -5.29 14.81 23.97
N ARG A 101 -5.12 13.56 23.54
CA ARG A 101 -3.84 13.01 23.11
C ARG A 101 -3.96 12.33 21.75
N VAL A 102 -3.15 12.76 20.79
CA VAL A 102 -3.09 12.14 19.46
C VAL A 102 -2.39 10.78 19.52
N ILE A 103 -2.99 9.78 18.88
CA ILE A 103 -2.47 8.43 18.69
C ILE A 103 -2.01 8.27 17.24
N LYS A 104 -0.77 7.80 17.05
CA LYS A 104 -0.28 7.39 15.73
C LYS A 104 -0.67 5.94 15.48
N PHE A 105 -1.71 5.74 14.68
CA PHE A 105 -2.19 4.42 14.31
C PHE A 105 -1.58 3.98 12.98
N LEU A 106 -1.05 2.76 12.93
CA LEU A 106 -0.50 2.17 11.71
C LEU A 106 -0.85 0.67 11.71
N PRO A 107 -1.91 0.24 11.00
CA PRO A 107 -2.31 -1.14 10.99
C PRO A 107 -1.30 -1.98 10.22
N PHE A 108 -1.09 -3.21 10.70
CA PHE A 108 -0.46 -4.24 9.88
C PHE A 108 -1.40 -4.61 8.74
N SER A 109 -0.84 -4.93 7.58
CA SER A 109 -1.58 -5.32 6.40
C SER A 109 -0.94 -6.54 5.76
N GLU A 110 -1.78 -7.45 5.27
CA GLU A 110 -1.33 -8.63 4.57
C GLU A 110 -1.06 -8.34 3.09
N VAL A 111 -0.29 -9.22 2.45
CA VAL A 111 -0.11 -9.20 1.00
C VAL A 111 -1.40 -9.65 0.33
N GLY A 112 -1.97 -8.79 -0.50
CA GLY A 112 -3.12 -9.15 -1.33
C GLY A 112 -2.68 -9.92 -2.58
N PRO A 113 -3.60 -10.65 -3.24
CA PRO A 113 -3.33 -11.17 -4.57
C PRO A 113 -3.04 -10.00 -5.54
N PRO A 114 -2.34 -10.25 -6.66
CA PRO A 114 -2.17 -9.24 -7.69
C PRO A 114 -3.50 -8.62 -8.09
N THR A 115 -3.49 -7.31 -8.27
CA THR A 115 -4.60 -6.51 -8.73
C THR A 115 -5.06 -7.06 -10.09
N HIS A 116 -6.33 -7.45 -10.16
CA HIS A 116 -6.93 -7.86 -11.43
C HIS A 116 -7.07 -6.62 -12.34
N ILE A 117 -6.08 -6.36 -13.19
CA ILE A 117 -5.98 -5.15 -14.01
C ILE A 117 -7.20 -4.94 -14.91
N ALA A 118 -7.84 -6.01 -15.38
CA ALA A 118 -9.07 -5.92 -16.17
C ALA A 118 -10.26 -5.32 -15.39
N SER A 119 -10.20 -5.34 -14.06
CA SER A 119 -11.16 -4.63 -13.21
C SER A 119 -10.95 -3.12 -13.22
N PHE A 120 -9.84 -2.58 -13.74
CA PHE A 120 -9.49 -1.16 -13.74
C PHE A 120 -9.24 -0.65 -15.16
N PRO A 121 -10.27 -0.65 -16.02
CA PRO A 121 -10.10 -0.28 -17.43
C PRO A 121 -9.57 1.15 -17.58
N GLY A 122 -8.48 1.28 -18.33
CA GLY A 122 -7.84 2.58 -18.61
C GLY A 122 -7.00 3.16 -17.47
N GLU A 123 -6.91 2.49 -16.31
CA GLU A 123 -6.08 2.97 -15.20
C GLU A 123 -4.63 2.51 -15.31
N PHE A 124 -4.42 1.28 -15.77
CA PHE A 124 -3.10 0.69 -15.92
C PHE A 124 -2.75 0.52 -17.38
N ASN A 125 -1.48 0.73 -17.70
CA ASN A 125 -0.90 0.51 -19.01
C ASN A 125 0.34 -0.36 -18.84
N ILE A 126 0.17 -1.66 -19.00
CA ILE A 126 1.22 -2.66 -18.74
C ILE A 126 2.00 -3.05 -20.00
N GLU A 127 1.52 -2.62 -21.17
CA GLU A 127 2.11 -2.94 -22.47
C GLU A 127 1.98 -1.75 -23.43
N VAL A 128 3.10 -1.34 -24.01
CA VAL A 128 3.12 -0.31 -25.05
C VAL A 128 3.97 -0.77 -26.22
N THR A 129 3.40 -0.66 -27.42
CA THR A 129 4.13 -0.81 -28.68
C THR A 129 4.43 0.55 -29.31
N SER A 130 5.69 0.77 -29.68
CA SER A 130 6.18 2.00 -30.31
C SER A 130 6.98 1.69 -31.56
N SER A 131 6.80 2.49 -32.62
CA SER A 131 7.59 2.36 -33.84
C SER A 131 9.02 2.86 -33.64
N ILE A 132 9.97 2.15 -34.21
CA ILE A 132 11.40 2.47 -34.16
C ILE A 132 11.83 3.01 -35.52
N ARG A 133 12.56 4.12 -35.53
CA ARG A 133 13.14 4.73 -36.72
C ARG A 133 14.60 5.08 -36.49
N LYS A 134 15.39 5.22 -37.56
CA LYS A 134 16.80 5.65 -37.46
C LYS A 134 16.91 7.09 -36.93
N HIS A 135 16.02 7.96 -37.38
CA HIS A 135 15.80 9.33 -36.93
C HIS A 135 14.32 9.68 -37.18
N THR A 136 13.86 10.86 -36.76
CA THR A 136 12.44 11.28 -36.81
C THR A 136 11.80 11.12 -38.20
N LEU A 137 12.54 11.42 -39.26
CA LEU A 137 12.11 11.36 -40.66
C LEU A 137 12.58 10.11 -41.43
N ALA A 138 13.24 9.16 -40.76
CA ALA A 138 13.77 7.98 -41.42
C ALA A 138 12.70 6.94 -41.75
N SER A 139 13.06 5.98 -42.59
CA SER A 139 12.29 4.75 -42.78
C SER A 139 12.09 4.01 -41.45
N HIS A 140 10.95 3.31 -41.38
CA HIS A 140 10.61 2.43 -40.28
C HIS A 140 11.61 1.28 -40.17
N LEU A 141 12.20 1.10 -38.99
CA LEU A 141 13.15 0.00 -38.71
C LEU A 141 12.46 -1.23 -38.11
N GLY A 142 11.30 -1.04 -37.50
CA GLY A 142 10.63 -2.07 -36.73
C GLY A 142 9.81 -1.50 -35.58
N THR A 143 9.34 -2.35 -34.69
CA THR A 143 8.58 -1.97 -33.49
C THR A 143 9.25 -2.48 -32.21
N PHE A 144 9.10 -1.71 -31.14
CA PHE A 144 9.37 -2.13 -29.77
C PHE A 144 8.08 -2.31 -29.03
N THR A 145 7.90 -3.48 -28.42
CA THR A 145 6.88 -3.72 -27.41
C THR A 145 7.57 -3.80 -26.05
N LEU A 146 7.19 -2.91 -25.15
CA LEU A 146 7.60 -2.92 -23.76
C LEU A 146 6.43 -3.45 -22.94
N ARG A 147 6.69 -4.48 -22.13
CA ARG A 147 5.69 -5.12 -21.29
C ARG A 147 6.21 -5.29 -19.88
N THR A 148 5.34 -5.14 -18.91
CA THR A 148 5.63 -5.35 -17.50
C THR A 148 4.44 -6.04 -16.82
N SER A 149 4.60 -6.39 -15.56
CA SER A 149 3.57 -6.96 -14.69
C SER A 149 3.60 -6.26 -13.34
N GLU A 150 2.57 -6.50 -12.53
CA GLU A 150 2.57 -6.06 -11.14
C GLU A 150 3.84 -6.61 -10.43
N PRO A 151 4.63 -5.73 -9.80
CA PRO A 151 5.79 -6.15 -9.02
C PRO A 151 5.34 -6.82 -7.71
N LEU A 152 6.30 -7.43 -7.01
CA LEU A 152 6.06 -7.86 -5.64
C LEU A 152 5.68 -6.65 -4.76
N PRO A 153 4.87 -6.84 -3.71
CA PRO A 153 4.51 -5.77 -2.79
C PRO A 153 5.74 -5.09 -2.21
N LEU A 154 5.64 -3.77 -2.05
CA LEU A 154 6.59 -3.00 -1.27
C LEU A 154 6.29 -3.23 0.22
N ALA A 155 7.00 -4.19 0.82
CA ALA A 155 6.79 -4.61 2.19
C ALA A 155 7.66 -3.85 3.18
N TYR A 156 7.03 -3.23 4.18
CA TYR A 156 7.67 -2.68 5.36
C TYR A 156 7.60 -3.69 6.50
N SER A 157 8.70 -3.85 7.23
CA SER A 157 8.78 -4.68 8.42
C SER A 157 9.48 -3.92 9.55
N GLN A 158 9.30 -4.36 10.79
CA GLN A 158 9.99 -3.75 11.93
C GLN A 158 11.52 -3.94 11.91
N TYR A 159 12.01 -4.92 11.15
CA TYR A 159 13.43 -5.25 11.04
C TYR A 159 14.11 -4.51 9.88
N GLU A 160 13.35 -4.16 8.83
CA GLU A 160 13.88 -3.50 7.65
C GLU A 160 13.49 -2.02 7.61
N LYS A 161 14.48 -1.15 7.80
CA LYS A 161 14.28 0.31 7.81
C LYS A 161 13.83 0.89 6.46
N ARG A 162 14.04 0.17 5.36
CA ARG A 162 13.71 0.63 3.99
C ARG A 162 13.17 -0.52 3.17
N ALA A 163 11.90 -0.42 2.79
CA ALA A 163 11.28 -1.34 1.86
C ALA A 163 11.89 -1.20 0.45
N SER A 164 12.02 -2.31 -0.25
CA SER A 164 12.47 -2.37 -1.64
C SER A 164 11.72 -3.47 -2.38
N THR A 165 11.39 -3.25 -3.64
CA THR A 165 10.89 -4.29 -4.56
C THR A 165 11.52 -4.08 -5.94
N GLU A 166 11.27 -4.99 -6.87
CA GLU A 166 11.75 -4.90 -8.26
C GLU A 166 10.60 -5.12 -9.23
N CYS A 167 10.66 -4.41 -10.35
CA CYS A 167 9.69 -4.52 -11.42
C CYS A 167 10.38 -5.05 -12.68
N ALA A 168 9.94 -6.21 -13.14
CA ALA A 168 10.44 -6.81 -14.38
C ALA A 168 9.89 -6.06 -15.59
N LEU A 169 10.79 -5.65 -16.48
CA LEU A 169 10.46 -5.01 -17.76
C LEU A 169 10.97 -5.87 -18.90
N SER A 170 10.04 -6.48 -19.64
CA SER A 170 10.31 -7.24 -20.86
C SER A 170 10.28 -6.32 -22.06
N ILE A 171 11.31 -6.40 -22.89
CA ILE A 171 11.47 -5.61 -24.11
C ILE A 171 11.50 -6.57 -25.29
N ILE A 172 10.60 -6.37 -26.24
CA ILE A 172 10.46 -7.20 -27.45
C ILE A 172 10.66 -6.31 -28.67
N ALA A 173 11.61 -6.67 -29.52
CA ALA A 173 11.93 -5.96 -30.75
C ALA A 173 11.52 -6.79 -31.97
N HIS A 174 10.73 -6.20 -32.86
CA HIS A 174 10.43 -6.76 -34.18
C HIS A 174 11.18 -5.93 -35.22
N ALA A 175 12.28 -6.45 -35.78
CA ALA A 175 13.10 -5.69 -36.72
C ALA A 175 13.36 -6.43 -38.04
N SER A 176 13.34 -5.67 -39.14
CA SER A 176 13.52 -6.17 -40.50
C SER A 176 14.99 -6.16 -40.93
N HIS A 177 15.86 -6.95 -40.28
CA HIS A 177 17.28 -7.22 -40.64
C HIS A 177 18.38 -6.34 -40.00
N GLU A 178 18.05 -5.24 -39.30
CA GLU A 178 19.03 -4.34 -38.64
C GLU A 178 19.42 -4.78 -37.20
N LEU A 179 19.69 -6.07 -37.01
CA LEU A 179 20.02 -6.68 -35.71
C LEU A 179 21.22 -6.04 -34.97
N PRO A 180 22.32 -5.65 -35.64
CA PRO A 180 23.48 -5.07 -34.95
C PRO A 180 23.16 -3.76 -34.24
N ARG A 181 22.24 -2.95 -34.80
CA ARG A 181 21.83 -1.68 -34.19
C ARG A 181 21.00 -1.86 -32.94
N LEU A 182 20.19 -2.91 -32.87
CA LEU A 182 19.42 -3.21 -31.66
C LEU A 182 20.31 -3.51 -30.46
N ARG A 183 21.48 -4.12 -30.69
CA ARG A 183 22.48 -4.38 -29.64
C ARG A 183 23.14 -3.11 -29.10
N ALA A 184 23.14 -2.02 -29.87
CA ALA A 184 23.69 -0.74 -29.46
C ALA A 184 22.66 0.15 -28.73
N ILE A 185 21.42 -0.33 -28.56
CA ILE A 185 20.38 0.43 -27.89
C ILE A 185 20.64 0.43 -26.38
N SER A 186 20.51 1.60 -25.79
CA SER A 186 20.42 1.78 -24.35
C SER A 186 19.05 2.30 -23.97
N LEU A 187 18.61 1.90 -22.77
CA LEU A 187 17.32 2.26 -22.22
C LEU A 187 17.54 3.06 -20.94
N GLU A 188 16.96 4.25 -20.89
CA GLU A 188 16.84 5.01 -19.65
C GLU A 188 15.44 4.84 -19.10
N VAL A 189 15.36 4.44 -17.82
CA VAL A 189 14.13 4.26 -17.09
C VAL A 189 14.08 5.29 -15.97
N LYS A 190 12.98 6.03 -15.90
CA LYS A 190 12.66 6.97 -14.82
C LYS A 190 11.44 6.43 -14.07
N PRO A 191 11.65 5.55 -13.08
CA PRO A 191 10.60 5.06 -12.23
C PRO A 191 10.07 6.18 -11.32
N ALA A 192 8.78 6.15 -11.03
CA ALA A 192 8.14 7.01 -10.05
C ALA A 192 6.95 6.27 -9.42
N ILE A 193 6.71 6.46 -8.13
CA ILE A 193 5.51 5.96 -7.47
C ILE A 193 4.45 7.04 -7.55
N LYS A 194 3.34 6.74 -8.21
CA LYS A 194 2.14 7.56 -8.21
C LYS A 194 1.28 7.15 -7.04
N VAL A 195 0.96 8.12 -6.19
CA VAL A 195 0.10 7.93 -5.03
C VAL A 195 -1.28 8.47 -5.37
N LYS A 196 -2.32 7.67 -5.15
CA LYS A 196 -3.72 8.03 -5.40
C LYS A 196 -4.46 7.98 -4.07
N THR A 197 -4.94 9.13 -3.61
CA THR A 197 -5.79 9.21 -2.41
C THR A 197 -7.18 9.64 -2.84
N PHE A 198 -8.13 8.71 -2.77
CA PHE A 198 -9.54 8.98 -2.98
C PHE A 198 -10.18 9.31 -1.64
N TYR A 199 -11.03 10.33 -1.62
CA TYR A 199 -11.77 10.72 -0.43
C TYR A 199 -13.16 11.20 -0.81
N SER A 200 -14.14 11.01 0.07
CA SER A 200 -15.53 11.36 -0.20
C SER A 200 -16.26 11.79 1.07
N ALA A 201 -17.29 12.62 0.89
CA ALA A 201 -18.24 12.97 1.95
C ALA A 201 -19.28 11.85 2.20
N GLU A 202 -19.35 10.84 1.34
CA GLU A 202 -20.22 9.69 1.48
C GLU A 202 -19.42 8.38 1.51
N PRO A 203 -19.95 7.31 2.12
CA PRO A 203 -19.29 6.01 2.16
C PRO A 203 -18.98 5.44 0.76
N ILE A 204 -17.70 5.24 0.49
CA ILE A 204 -17.14 4.46 -0.61
C ILE A 204 -17.50 2.99 -0.39
N THR A 205 -18.30 2.42 -1.29
CA THR A 205 -18.81 1.05 -1.18
C THR A 205 -17.92 0.00 -1.85
N CYS A 206 -17.02 0.43 -2.74
CA CYS A 206 -16.11 -0.45 -3.47
C CYS A 206 -14.79 0.26 -3.78
N LEU A 207 -13.77 -0.51 -4.18
CA LEU A 207 -12.44 0.04 -4.45
C LEU A 207 -12.52 1.13 -5.55
N PRO A 208 -12.18 2.39 -5.24
CA PRO A 208 -12.41 3.51 -6.12
C PRO A 208 -11.50 3.45 -7.34
N LYS A 209 -12.07 3.87 -8.48
CA LYS A 209 -11.39 3.93 -9.78
C LYS A 209 -11.46 5.35 -10.31
N ARG A 210 -10.57 5.69 -11.24
CA ARG A 210 -10.57 7.03 -11.86
C ARG A 210 -11.90 7.37 -12.55
N THR A 211 -12.62 6.38 -13.07
CA THR A 211 -13.95 6.56 -13.70
C THR A 211 -15.01 7.06 -12.71
N PHE A 212 -14.88 6.72 -11.42
CA PHE A 212 -15.86 7.15 -10.39
C PHE A 212 -15.88 8.65 -10.18
N LEU A 213 -14.81 9.37 -10.53
CA LEU A 213 -14.76 10.82 -10.44
C LEU A 213 -15.74 11.51 -11.41
N ALA A 214 -16.11 10.84 -12.49
CA ALA A 214 -17.13 11.34 -13.41
C ALA A 214 -18.55 10.94 -12.97
N GLU A 215 -18.69 9.83 -12.26
CA GLU A 215 -19.97 9.24 -11.85
C GLU A 215 -20.47 9.80 -10.51
N ASN A 216 -19.56 10.16 -9.60
CA ASN A 216 -19.91 10.66 -8.27
C ASN A 216 -19.14 11.95 -7.95
N ALA A 217 -19.86 13.08 -7.93
CA ALA A 217 -19.31 14.40 -7.65
C ALA A 217 -18.78 14.58 -6.21
N LEU A 218 -19.15 13.69 -5.30
CA LEU A 218 -18.72 13.69 -3.90
C LEU A 218 -17.39 12.95 -3.72
N ILE A 219 -16.93 12.18 -4.71
CA ILE A 219 -15.61 11.54 -4.67
C ILE A 219 -14.59 12.51 -5.27
N ARG A 220 -13.51 12.72 -4.54
CA ARG A 220 -12.35 13.49 -4.97
C ARG A 220 -11.14 12.58 -5.05
N LEU A 221 -10.21 12.92 -5.95
CA LEU A 221 -8.94 12.24 -6.09
C LEU A 221 -7.81 13.25 -5.95
N ARG A 222 -6.88 12.94 -5.04
CA ARG A 222 -5.59 13.59 -4.96
C ARG A 222 -4.51 12.66 -5.50
N GLU A 223 -3.76 13.14 -6.48
CA GLU A 223 -2.62 12.40 -7.07
C GLU A 223 -1.30 13.09 -6.70
N ASP A 224 -0.39 12.34 -6.09
CA ASP A 224 0.98 12.77 -5.83
C ASP A 224 1.98 11.88 -6.59
N VAL A 225 3.18 12.38 -6.87
CA VAL A 225 4.21 11.61 -7.58
C VAL A 225 5.54 11.68 -6.84
N ILE A 226 5.99 10.51 -6.37
CA ILE A 226 7.26 10.31 -5.71
C ILE A 226 8.26 9.80 -6.76
N LYS A 227 9.15 10.70 -7.19
CA LYS A 227 10.20 10.34 -8.15
C LYS A 227 11.21 9.42 -7.49
N LEU A 228 11.58 8.35 -8.19
CA LEU A 228 12.62 7.43 -7.77
C LEU A 228 13.94 7.73 -8.51
N GLY A 229 14.97 6.94 -8.22
CA GLY A 229 16.26 7.01 -8.93
C GLY A 229 16.11 6.72 -10.42
N ARG A 230 16.90 7.40 -11.24
CA ARG A 230 16.97 7.13 -12.70
C ARG A 230 17.96 6.01 -12.94
N GLU A 231 17.56 5.03 -13.74
CA GLU A 231 18.41 3.92 -14.15
C GLU A 231 18.71 3.99 -15.65
N THR A 232 19.92 3.58 -16.03
CA THR A 232 20.33 3.49 -17.44
C THR A 232 20.92 2.12 -17.71
N TYR A 233 20.29 1.40 -18.63
CA TYR A 233 20.65 0.05 -19.04
C TYR A 233 21.34 0.13 -20.39
N THR A 234 22.62 -0.24 -20.41
CA THR A 234 23.42 -0.35 -21.63
C THR A 234 23.67 -1.82 -21.92
N GLN A 235 24.06 -2.13 -23.17
CA GLN A 235 24.47 -3.49 -23.56
C GLN A 235 23.42 -4.56 -23.25
N LEU A 236 22.16 -4.27 -23.59
CA LEU A 236 21.05 -5.20 -23.35
C LEU A 236 21.33 -6.57 -23.98
N GLU A 237 21.18 -7.63 -23.19
CA GLU A 237 21.38 -9.00 -23.64
C GLU A 237 20.15 -9.47 -24.42
N TRP A 238 20.24 -9.44 -25.75
CA TRP A 238 19.15 -9.82 -26.63
C TRP A 238 19.18 -11.31 -26.95
N GLY A 239 18.16 -12.04 -26.51
CA GLY A 239 17.87 -13.41 -26.92
C GLY A 239 16.96 -13.46 -28.15
N LYS A 240 17.19 -14.41 -29.05
CA LYS A 240 16.22 -14.72 -30.13
C LYS A 240 15.12 -15.60 -29.55
N VAL A 241 13.86 -15.20 -29.71
CA VAL A 241 12.72 -16.04 -29.29
C VAL A 241 12.37 -16.98 -30.43
N SER A 242 12.50 -18.28 -30.19
CA SER A 242 12.12 -19.33 -31.14
C SER A 242 10.91 -20.08 -30.57
N GLY A 243 9.69 -19.65 -30.89
CA GLY A 243 8.46 -20.37 -30.52
C GLY A 243 7.30 -19.50 -30.00
N PRO A 244 6.06 -20.01 -30.00
CA PRO A 244 4.94 -19.36 -29.35
C PRO A 244 5.14 -19.38 -27.83
N VAL A 245 5.06 -18.22 -27.19
CA VAL A 245 5.20 -18.07 -25.74
C VAL A 245 3.84 -18.38 -25.10
N ASN A 246 3.76 -19.40 -24.26
CA ASN A 246 2.64 -19.55 -23.34
C ASN A 246 2.81 -18.51 -22.22
N ASP A 247 2.22 -17.33 -22.40
CA ASP A 247 2.20 -16.22 -21.44
C ASP A 247 1.19 -16.45 -20.30
N LYS A 248 1.09 -17.68 -19.78
CA LYS A 248 0.33 -17.89 -18.54
C LYS A 248 1.25 -17.48 -17.39
N PRO A 249 0.91 -16.44 -16.60
CA PRO A 249 1.68 -16.14 -15.40
C PRO A 249 1.69 -17.39 -14.50
N PRO A 250 2.80 -17.68 -13.81
CA PRO A 250 2.84 -18.78 -12.85
C PRO A 250 1.69 -18.60 -11.85
N ALA A 251 1.06 -19.69 -11.45
CA ALA A 251 0.04 -19.63 -10.39
C ALA A 251 0.68 -19.05 -9.13
N TYR A 252 -0.02 -18.16 -8.43
CA TYR A 252 0.50 -17.44 -7.25
C TYR A 252 1.09 -18.38 -6.19
N GLU A 253 0.57 -19.60 -6.09
CA GLU A 253 1.02 -20.65 -5.16
C GLU A 253 2.34 -21.33 -5.56
N GLU A 254 2.74 -21.27 -6.83
CA GLU A 254 4.00 -21.87 -7.33
C GLU A 254 5.21 -20.95 -7.12
N ALA A 255 5.01 -19.65 -6.88
CA ALA A 255 6.09 -18.67 -6.67
C ALA A 255 6.69 -18.70 -5.25
N THR A 256 6.05 -19.41 -4.31
CA THR A 256 6.49 -19.53 -2.91
C THR A 256 7.08 -20.90 -2.56
N GLY A 257 7.16 -21.83 -3.52
CA GLY A 257 7.68 -23.19 -3.34
C GLY A 257 9.07 -23.42 -3.93
N TYR A 258 9.94 -24.12 -3.19
CA TYR A 258 11.35 -24.39 -3.55
C TYR A 258 11.59 -25.36 -4.73
N ASN A 259 10.58 -25.77 -5.51
CA ASN A 259 10.74 -26.77 -6.57
C ASN A 259 10.03 -26.36 -7.87
N ALA A 260 10.65 -25.45 -8.63
CA ALA A 260 10.21 -25.09 -9.97
C ALA A 260 11.18 -25.65 -11.02
N GLN A 261 11.17 -26.97 -11.26
CA GLN A 261 11.83 -27.53 -12.43
C GLN A 261 11.09 -28.75 -12.98
N ASN A 262 10.89 -28.71 -14.31
CA ASN A 262 10.45 -29.78 -15.20
C ASN A 262 8.95 -29.88 -15.49
N ARG A 263 8.51 -29.15 -16.52
CA ARG A 263 7.48 -29.69 -17.42
C ARG A 263 7.74 -29.28 -18.88
N SER A 264 8.02 -30.31 -19.68
CA SER A 264 8.10 -30.24 -21.13
C SER A 264 6.68 -30.39 -21.69
N THR A 265 6.29 -29.54 -22.64
CA THR A 265 5.03 -29.71 -23.40
C THR A 265 5.22 -29.46 -24.88
N THR A 266 4.60 -30.37 -25.62
CA THR A 266 4.68 -30.70 -27.04
C THR A 266 4.20 -29.60 -27.99
N GLU A 267 4.93 -29.45 -29.10
CA GLU A 267 4.77 -28.44 -30.15
C GLU A 267 3.56 -28.69 -31.06
N SER A 268 2.94 -27.61 -31.56
CA SER A 268 2.10 -27.64 -32.77
C SER A 268 2.64 -26.66 -33.82
N ASN A 269 2.66 -27.15 -35.06
CA ASN A 269 3.36 -26.59 -36.21
C ASN A 269 2.51 -25.59 -36.99
N LEU A 270 2.69 -24.29 -36.75
CA LEU A 270 2.31 -23.22 -37.69
C LEU A 270 3.42 -22.17 -37.74
N ALA A 271 4.48 -22.49 -38.49
CA ALA A 271 5.65 -21.62 -38.71
C ALA A 271 5.63 -21.10 -40.15
N ARG A 272 5.09 -19.89 -40.37
CA ARG A 272 5.28 -19.21 -41.66
C ARG A 272 5.09 -17.68 -41.63
N ASP A 273 5.67 -16.96 -40.65
CA ASP A 273 6.16 -15.56 -40.81
C ASP A 273 7.01 -15.14 -39.59
N ARG A 274 7.96 -15.98 -39.16
CA ARG A 274 8.81 -15.70 -37.97
C ARG A 274 9.95 -14.73 -38.34
N LYS A 275 9.59 -13.47 -38.59
CA LYS A 275 10.53 -12.34 -38.67
C LYS A 275 11.34 -12.23 -37.38
N ASN A 276 12.54 -11.65 -37.45
CA ASN A 276 13.51 -11.59 -36.34
C ASN A 276 12.94 -10.92 -35.08
N ILE A 277 12.41 -11.70 -34.14
CA ILE A 277 11.98 -11.24 -32.82
C ILE A 277 13.15 -11.39 -31.85
N LEU A 278 13.57 -10.27 -31.28
CA LEU A 278 14.51 -10.25 -30.17
C LEU A 278 13.79 -9.92 -28.87
N ARG A 279 14.21 -10.52 -27.77
CA ARG A 279 13.70 -10.25 -26.43
C ARG A 279 14.84 -10.03 -25.46
N THR A 280 14.63 -9.12 -24.53
CA THR A 280 15.48 -8.94 -23.34
C THR A 280 14.58 -8.58 -22.16
N SER A 281 15.11 -8.70 -20.94
CA SER A 281 14.40 -8.33 -19.72
C SER A 281 15.36 -7.64 -18.77
N ILE A 282 14.88 -6.62 -18.08
CA ILE A 282 15.64 -5.92 -17.05
C ILE A 282 14.82 -5.84 -15.76
N GLN A 283 15.51 -5.72 -14.63
CA GLN A 283 14.90 -5.47 -13.33
C GLN A 283 15.04 -4.00 -12.99
N VAL A 284 13.91 -3.34 -12.71
CA VAL A 284 13.85 -1.95 -12.31
C VAL A 284 13.66 -1.88 -10.80
N PRO A 285 14.65 -1.39 -10.03
CA PRO A 285 14.52 -1.30 -8.58
C PRO A 285 13.51 -0.22 -8.18
N VAL A 286 12.69 -0.54 -7.18
CA VAL A 286 11.69 0.35 -6.60
C VAL A 286 12.03 0.56 -5.13
N ARG A 287 12.65 1.71 -4.84
CA ARG A 287 13.13 2.09 -3.49
C ARG A 287 12.66 3.51 -3.16
N PRO A 288 11.52 3.68 -2.48
CA PRO A 288 11.05 5.01 -2.14
C PRO A 288 12.01 5.71 -1.17
N PRO A 289 12.19 7.04 -1.31
CA PRO A 289 13.03 7.82 -0.41
C PRO A 289 12.39 8.04 0.97
N VAL A 290 11.09 7.78 1.08
CA VAL A 290 10.27 7.99 2.28
C VAL A 290 9.44 6.75 2.59
N THR A 291 9.07 6.59 3.85
CA THR A 291 8.13 5.56 4.28
C THR A 291 6.73 5.89 3.76
N LEU A 292 6.10 4.95 3.07
CA LEU A 292 4.77 5.11 2.51
C LEU A 292 3.73 4.44 3.43
N PRO A 293 2.60 5.09 3.74
CA PRO A 293 1.49 4.41 4.43
C PRO A 293 1.04 3.16 3.66
N PRO A 294 0.45 2.16 4.33
CA PRO A 294 -0.07 0.97 3.65
C PRO A 294 -1.08 1.36 2.58
N THR A 295 -1.27 0.46 1.62
CA THR A 295 -2.46 0.48 0.77
C THR A 295 -3.65 0.12 1.64
N PHE A 296 -4.67 0.97 1.66
CA PHE A 296 -5.86 0.74 2.48
C PHE A 296 -7.09 1.26 1.75
N CYS A 297 -8.23 0.67 2.05
CA CYS A 297 -9.54 1.17 1.67
C CYS A 297 -10.35 1.37 2.96
N GLY A 298 -10.90 2.56 3.15
CA GLY A 298 -11.81 2.89 4.24
C GLY A 298 -13.12 3.42 3.67
N SER A 299 -14.11 3.62 4.54
CA SER A 299 -15.43 4.13 4.16
C SER A 299 -15.36 5.50 3.50
N LEU A 300 -14.57 6.44 4.01
CA LEU A 300 -14.52 7.80 3.46
C LEU A 300 -13.24 8.11 2.70
N ILE A 301 -12.22 7.26 2.85
CA ILE A 301 -10.89 7.53 2.33
C ILE A 301 -10.18 6.25 1.95
N THR A 302 -9.51 6.26 0.81
CA THR A 302 -8.80 5.12 0.25
C THR A 302 -7.48 5.59 -0.35
N ARG A 303 -6.41 4.83 -0.14
CA ARG A 303 -5.10 5.13 -0.71
C ARG A 303 -4.53 3.93 -1.44
N SER A 304 -4.17 4.14 -2.70
CA SER A 304 -3.54 3.15 -3.57
C SER A 304 -2.31 3.71 -4.26
N TYR A 305 -1.47 2.82 -4.77
CA TYR A 305 -0.22 3.18 -5.43
C TYR A 305 -0.12 2.54 -6.81
N SER A 306 0.62 3.20 -7.69
CA SER A 306 0.95 2.68 -9.01
C SER A 306 2.40 3.03 -9.32
N LEU A 307 3.12 2.11 -9.97
CA LEU A 307 4.47 2.36 -10.44
C LEU A 307 4.42 2.87 -11.87
N LEU A 308 4.91 4.10 -12.07
CA LEU A 308 5.09 4.73 -13.37
C LEU A 308 6.51 4.46 -13.88
N LEU A 309 6.62 3.82 -15.04
CA LEU A 309 7.89 3.59 -15.72
C LEU A 309 7.95 4.47 -16.97
N ARG A 310 8.63 5.62 -16.87
CA ARG A 310 8.85 6.50 -18.04
C ARG A 310 10.17 6.16 -18.69
N MET A 311 10.14 5.83 -19.97
CA MET A 311 11.28 5.28 -20.67
C MET A 311 11.71 6.15 -21.84
N ARG A 312 13.03 6.21 -22.05
CA ARG A 312 13.65 6.81 -23.22
C ARG A 312 14.63 5.82 -23.83
N VAL A 313 14.44 5.55 -25.10
CA VAL A 313 15.32 4.68 -25.90
C VAL A 313 16.38 5.55 -26.57
N PHE A 314 17.64 5.16 -26.49
CA PHE A 314 18.76 5.79 -27.18
C PHE A 314 19.33 4.88 -28.28
N GLY A 315 20.02 5.47 -29.25
CA GLY A 315 20.52 4.78 -30.44
C GLY A 315 19.51 4.66 -31.58
N VAL A 316 18.22 4.82 -31.28
CA VAL A 316 17.12 4.88 -32.25
C VAL A 316 16.10 5.94 -31.84
N HIS A 317 15.29 6.39 -32.79
CA HIS A 317 14.14 7.24 -32.51
C HIS A 317 12.91 6.37 -32.21
N ALA A 318 12.38 6.51 -30.99
CA ALA A 318 11.10 5.97 -30.57
C ALA A 318 10.32 7.09 -29.84
N GLN A 319 8.99 7.06 -29.93
CA GLN A 319 8.15 7.97 -29.16
C GLN A 319 8.38 7.74 -27.66
N ARG A 320 8.13 8.74 -26.80
CA ARG A 320 8.21 8.56 -25.35
C ARG A 320 7.23 7.47 -24.91
N ILE A 321 7.72 6.55 -24.07
CA ILE A 321 6.96 5.38 -23.63
C ILE A 321 6.75 5.48 -22.13
N SER A 322 5.53 5.19 -21.68
CA SER A 322 5.17 5.16 -20.26
C SER A 322 4.31 3.96 -19.96
N LEU A 323 4.68 3.21 -18.93
CA LEU A 323 3.88 2.14 -18.35
C LEU A 323 3.38 2.58 -16.97
N GLU A 324 2.20 2.12 -16.58
CA GLU A 324 1.62 2.29 -15.25
C GLU A 324 1.11 0.93 -14.78
N VAL A 325 1.70 0.39 -13.71
CA VAL A 325 1.28 -0.88 -13.08
C VAL A 325 0.81 -0.64 -11.65
N PRO A 326 -0.10 -1.46 -11.12
CA PRO A 326 -0.44 -1.43 -9.70
C PRO A 326 0.81 -1.69 -8.84
N LEU A 327 0.86 -1.07 -7.66
CA LEU A 327 1.88 -1.32 -6.65
C LEU A 327 1.19 -1.44 -5.30
N GLN A 328 1.42 -2.54 -4.59
CA GLN A 328 0.93 -2.73 -3.24
C GLN A 328 1.97 -2.25 -2.24
N VAL A 329 1.53 -1.54 -1.21
CA VAL A 329 2.35 -1.14 -0.05
C VAL A 329 1.80 -1.83 1.17
N VAL A 330 2.61 -2.63 1.86
CA VAL A 330 2.14 -3.46 2.97
C VAL A 330 3.03 -3.34 4.20
N TYR A 331 2.45 -3.53 5.38
CA TYR A 331 3.14 -3.55 6.67
C TYR A 331 3.00 -4.92 7.30
N LEU A 332 4.07 -5.71 7.22
CA LEU A 332 4.06 -7.08 7.69
C LEU A 332 4.17 -7.12 9.21
N ARG A 333 3.30 -7.92 9.83
CA ARG A 333 3.48 -8.30 11.23
C ARG A 333 4.72 -9.17 11.33
N ALA A 334 5.57 -8.92 12.32
CA ALA A 334 6.63 -9.87 12.62
C ALA A 334 5.98 -11.16 13.11
N THR A 335 6.12 -12.22 12.32
CA THR A 335 5.93 -13.56 12.85
C THR A 335 6.97 -13.75 13.94
N PRO A 336 6.58 -14.06 15.19
CA PRO A 336 7.56 -14.48 16.18
C PRO A 336 8.23 -15.72 15.61
N SER A 337 9.45 -15.54 15.10
CA SER A 337 10.34 -16.63 14.76
C SER A 337 10.44 -17.46 16.03
N ARG A 338 9.83 -18.64 16.01
CA ARG A 338 9.79 -19.67 17.06
C ARG A 338 10.97 -19.49 18.03
N VAL A 339 10.79 -18.65 19.04
CA VAL A 339 11.82 -18.39 20.03
C VAL A 339 11.83 -19.70 20.81
N GLU A 340 12.93 -20.45 20.71
CA GLU A 340 13.20 -21.50 21.68
C GLU A 340 13.05 -20.85 23.04
N VAL A 341 12.02 -21.25 23.77
CA VAL A 341 11.69 -20.74 25.09
C VAL A 341 12.83 -21.16 26.00
N VAL A 342 13.85 -20.31 26.11
CA VAL A 342 14.74 -20.33 27.26
C VAL A 342 13.89 -19.77 28.39
N HIS A 343 13.23 -20.68 29.10
CA HIS A 343 12.56 -20.36 30.35
C HIS A 343 13.61 -19.80 31.31
N ASP A 344 13.55 -18.50 31.54
CA ASP A 344 14.12 -17.87 32.73
C ASP A 344 13.03 -17.87 33.80
N PRO A 345 13.09 -18.75 34.81
CA PRO A 345 12.04 -18.90 35.81
C PRO A 345 11.96 -17.74 36.82
N GLU A 346 12.83 -16.71 36.73
CA GLU A 346 12.85 -15.60 37.70
C GLU A 346 12.43 -14.23 37.13
N SER A 347 12.08 -14.14 35.84
CA SER A 347 11.53 -12.90 35.30
C SER A 347 10.04 -12.79 35.63
N MET A 348 9.68 -11.99 36.63
CA MET A 348 8.30 -11.55 36.87
C MET A 348 7.79 -10.83 35.62
N SER A 349 7.12 -11.60 34.78
CA SER A 349 6.74 -11.24 33.42
C SER A 349 5.69 -10.14 33.39
N CYS A 350 5.93 -9.09 32.61
CA CYS A 350 4.87 -8.25 32.09
C CYS A 350 3.85 -9.16 31.40
N ILE A 351 2.64 -9.22 31.94
CA ILE A 351 1.51 -9.95 31.34
C ILE A 351 1.22 -9.27 30.00
N GLY A 352 1.54 -9.95 28.89
CA GLY A 352 1.28 -9.44 27.55
C GLY A 352 -0.22 -9.32 27.28
N ALA A 353 -0.62 -8.47 26.33
CA ALA A 353 -2.03 -8.23 25.98
C ALA A 353 -2.84 -9.52 25.74
N SER A 354 -2.22 -10.58 25.19
CA SER A 354 -2.86 -11.89 24.98
C SER A 354 -3.26 -12.60 26.28
N ALA A 355 -2.52 -12.40 27.37
CA ALA A 355 -2.82 -12.99 28.67
C ALA A 355 -3.88 -12.18 29.45
N ILE A 356 -4.00 -10.87 29.17
CA ILE A 356 -5.10 -10.02 29.65
C ILE A 356 -6.41 -10.40 28.92
N LEU A 357 -6.36 -10.57 27.60
CA LEU A 357 -7.52 -10.97 26.79
C LEU A 357 -8.01 -12.40 27.07
N ALA A 358 -7.16 -13.26 27.65
CA ALA A 358 -7.52 -14.60 28.07
C ALA A 358 -8.14 -14.65 29.47
N GLN A 359 -8.11 -13.54 30.23
CA GLN A 359 -8.66 -13.46 31.58
C GLN A 359 -10.10 -12.93 31.62
N ASP A 360 -10.55 -12.20 30.60
CA ASP A 360 -11.89 -11.60 30.58
C ASP A 360 -12.85 -12.29 29.60
N ASP A 361 -13.65 -13.21 30.14
CA ASP A 361 -14.87 -13.79 29.52
C ASP A 361 -16.05 -12.79 29.50
N VAL A 362 -15.78 -11.48 29.51
CA VAL A 362 -16.81 -10.43 29.50
C VAL A 362 -16.52 -9.44 28.38
N LEU A 363 -16.90 -9.82 27.16
CA LEU A 363 -17.09 -8.83 26.10
C LEU A 363 -18.20 -7.86 26.55
N PRO A 364 -18.03 -6.53 26.44
CA PRO A 364 -19.11 -5.60 26.69
C PRO A 364 -20.27 -5.88 25.72
N VAL A 365 -21.47 -5.99 26.27
CA VAL A 365 -22.72 -6.00 25.48
C VAL A 365 -22.87 -4.61 24.87
N TYR A 366 -22.87 -4.56 23.53
CA TYR A 366 -23.22 -3.35 22.81
C TYR A 366 -24.75 -3.19 22.85
N ASP A 367 -25.25 -2.25 23.65
CA ASP A 367 -26.65 -1.82 23.52
C ASP A 367 -26.76 -0.91 22.29
N GLY A 368 -27.71 -1.25 21.41
CA GLY A 368 -27.97 -0.58 20.12
C GLY A 368 -29.00 0.53 20.19
#